data_AF-A0A8X6QQP8-F1
#
_entry.id   AF-A0A8X6QQP8-F1
#
_cell.length_a   1.000
_cell.length_b   1.000
_cell.length_c   1.000
_cell.angle_alpha   90.00
_cell.angle_beta   90.00
_cell.angle_gamma   90.00
#
_symmetry.space_group_name_H-M   'P 1'
#
loop_
_entity.id
_entity.type
_entity.pdbx_description
1 polymer ?
#
loop_
_entity_poly.entity_id
_entity_poly.type
_entity_poly.pdbx_seq_one_letter_code
_entity_poly.pdbx_strand_id
1 'polypeptide(L)'
;MTQHFWNRWSSEYLTLLQSILKWRIVQRNLDIGDLVLIKHDDSPPLQWKLGNVTETFPGKDGKVRVVKVKTQTSELVRPIAKLCTLPITT
;
A
#
# COMPACT_ATOMS: atom_id res chain seq x y z
N MET A 1 -21.21 -25.92 -30.58
CA MET A 1 -21.48 -24.90 -29.53
C MET A 1 -20.50 -24.97 -28.37
N THR A 2 -20.16 -26.14 -27.84
CA THR A 2 -19.23 -26.31 -26.69
C THR A 2 -17.78 -25.87 -26.95
N GLN A 3 -17.21 -26.20 -28.11
CA GLN A 3 -15.83 -25.81 -28.49
C GLN A 3 -15.63 -24.28 -28.52
N HIS A 4 -16.61 -23.54 -29.04
CA HIS A 4 -16.52 -22.08 -29.17
C HIS A 4 -16.58 -21.39 -27.80
N PHE A 5 -17.33 -21.96 -26.86
CA PHE A 5 -17.35 -21.51 -25.47
C PHE A 5 -15.99 -21.72 -24.81
N TRP A 6 -15.40 -22.92 -24.91
CA TRP A 6 -14.11 -23.22 -24.28
C TRP A 6 -12.94 -22.43 -24.88
N ASN A 7 -12.93 -22.20 -26.20
CA ASN A 7 -11.91 -21.38 -26.86
C ASN A 7 -12.02 -19.91 -26.46
N ARG A 8 -13.24 -19.39 -26.34
CA ARG A 8 -13.47 -18.02 -25.87
C ARG A 8 -13.12 -17.87 -24.39
N TRP A 9 -13.56 -18.82 -23.56
CA TRP A 9 -13.27 -18.84 -22.13
C TRP A 9 -11.77 -18.90 -21.88
N SER A 10 -11.02 -19.81 -22.52
CA SER A 10 -9.58 -19.93 -22.31
C SER A 10 -8.81 -18.66 -22.74
N SER A 11 -9.23 -18.05 -23.85
CA SER A 11 -8.64 -16.80 -24.35
C SER A 11 -8.93 -15.61 -23.43
N GLU A 12 -10.18 -15.40 -23.04
CA GLU A 12 -10.59 -14.25 -22.21
C GLU A 12 -10.19 -14.40 -20.74
N TYR A 13 -10.15 -15.62 -20.21
CA TYR A 13 -9.79 -15.91 -18.82
C TYR A 13 -8.32 -15.55 -18.53
N LEU A 14 -7.40 -15.82 -19.47
CA LEU A 14 -6.01 -15.40 -19.34
C LEU A 14 -5.88 -13.87 -19.32
N THR A 15 -6.67 -13.15 -20.13
CA THR A 15 -6.69 -11.68 -20.12
C THR A 15 -7.22 -11.12 -18.79
N LEU A 16 -8.24 -11.76 -18.21
CA LEU A 16 -8.77 -11.38 -16.89
C LEU A 16 -7.75 -11.62 -15.78
N LEU A 17 -7.02 -12.73 -15.80
CA LEU A 17 -5.93 -13.03 -14.85
C LEU A 17 -4.77 -12.02 -14.94
N GLN A 18 -4.51 -11.49 -16.14
CA GLN A 18 -3.48 -10.47 -16.36
C GLN A 18 -3.93 -9.06 -15.94
N SER A 19 -5.21 -8.84 -15.62
CA SER A 19 -5.69 -7.54 -15.17
C SER A 19 -5.21 -7.26 -13.73
N ILE A 20 -4.08 -6.56 -13.60
CA ILE A 20 -3.51 -6.19 -12.30
C ILE A 20 -4.41 -5.12 -11.64
N LEU A 21 -5.21 -5.52 -10.67
CA LEU A 21 -6.11 -4.64 -9.91
C LEU A 21 -5.37 -3.62 -9.03
N LYS A 22 -4.08 -3.84 -8.72
CA LYS A 22 -3.30 -3.04 -7.75
C LYS A 22 -3.24 -1.54 -8.08
N TRP A 23 -3.33 -1.15 -9.35
CA TRP A 23 -3.25 0.25 -9.79
C TRP A 23 -4.60 0.85 -10.17
N ARG A 24 -5.69 0.06 -10.15
CA ARG A 24 -7.03 0.53 -10.55
C ARG A 24 -7.83 1.12 -9.40
N ILE A 25 -7.55 0.70 -8.17
CA ILE A 25 -8.29 1.15 -6.99
C ILE A 25 -7.54 2.32 -6.37
N VAL A 26 -8.15 3.50 -6.39
CA VAL A 26 -7.63 4.66 -5.66
C VAL A 26 -7.73 4.36 -4.17
N GLN A 27 -6.59 4.25 -3.51
CA GLN A 27 -6.52 4.15 -2.06
C GLN A 27 -6.48 5.56 -1.45
N ARG A 28 -7.01 5.68 -0.24
CA ARG A 28 -6.91 6.93 0.52
C ARG A 28 -5.43 7.29 0.74
N ASN A 29 -5.13 8.60 0.76
CA ASN A 29 -3.82 9.06 1.21
C ASN A 29 -3.65 8.75 2.71
N LEU A 30 -2.39 8.62 3.12
CA LEU A 30 -2.01 8.63 4.53
C LEU A 30 -2.28 10.01 5.12
N ASP A 31 -2.87 10.04 6.31
CA ASP A 31 -3.15 11.25 7.06
C ASP A 31 -2.43 11.24 8.42
N ILE A 32 -2.37 12.41 9.05
CA ILE A 32 -1.82 12.58 10.38
C ILE A 32 -2.67 11.78 11.37
N GLY A 33 -2.03 11.00 12.24
CA GLY A 33 -2.71 10.11 13.19
C GLY A 33 -2.83 8.65 12.72
N ASP A 34 -2.58 8.36 11.43
CA ASP A 34 -2.63 6.99 10.93
C ASP A 34 -1.54 6.11 11.55
N LEU A 35 -1.93 4.89 11.93
CA LEU A 35 -1.02 3.88 12.44
C LEU A 35 -0.44 3.04 11.30
N VAL A 36 0.88 2.93 11.27
CA VAL A 36 1.63 2.28 10.20
C VAL A 36 2.70 1.35 10.75
N LEU A 37 2.98 0.27 10.03
CA LEU A 37 4.16 -0.56 10.21
C LEU A 37 5.28 -0.08 9.28
N ILE A 38 6.49 0.06 9.84
CA ILE A 38 7.68 0.48 9.10
C ILE A 38 8.43 -0.76 8.64
N LYS A 39 8.43 -0.99 7.31
CA LYS A 39 9.19 -2.04 6.67
C LYS A 39 10.67 -1.68 6.63
N HIS A 40 11.48 -2.44 7.35
CA HIS A 40 12.94 -2.47 7.20
C HIS A 40 13.34 -3.66 6.34
N ASP A 41 14.30 -3.45 5.43
CA ASP A 41 14.76 -4.51 4.52
C ASP A 41 15.54 -5.61 5.27
N ASP A 42 16.18 -5.26 6.38
CA ASP A 42 16.99 -6.17 7.20
C ASP A 42 16.18 -6.94 8.26
N SER A 43 14.86 -6.70 8.36
CA SER A 43 14.02 -7.30 9.41
C SER A 43 12.85 -8.10 8.83
N PRO A 44 12.55 -9.30 9.36
CA PRO A 44 11.37 -10.06 8.96
C PRO A 44 10.08 -9.30 9.31
N PRO A 45 8.95 -9.57 8.62
CA PRO A 45 7.69 -8.84 8.81
C PRO A 45 7.18 -8.77 10.25
N LEU A 46 7.42 -9.83 11.04
CA LEU A 46 6.98 -9.90 12.43
C LEU A 46 7.77 -8.95 13.37
N GLN A 47 8.86 -8.36 12.88
CA GLN A 47 9.71 -7.42 13.62
C GLN A 47 9.60 -5.99 13.09
N TRP A 48 8.69 -5.72 12.16
CA TRP A 48 8.46 -4.36 11.68
C TRP A 48 7.96 -3.47 12.81
N LYS A 49 8.54 -2.27 12.90
CA LYS A 49 8.24 -1.34 13.98
C LYS A 49 6.90 -0.67 13.73
N LEU A 50 6.11 -0.53 14.78
CA LEU A 50 4.87 0.25 14.76
C LEU A 50 5.18 1.74 14.93
N GLY A 51 4.49 2.58 14.18
CA GLY A 51 4.58 4.02 14.33
C GLY A 51 3.31 4.74 13.94
N ASN A 52 3.19 5.97 14.43
CA ASN A 52 2.08 6.87 14.12
C ASN A 52 2.59 8.00 13.20
N VAL A 53 1.82 8.32 12.14
CA VAL A 53 2.13 9.43 11.24
C VAL A 53 1.93 10.77 11.96
N THR A 54 3.00 11.55 12.08
CA THR A 54 2.96 12.88 12.71
C THR A 54 2.86 14.02 11.70
N GLU A 55 3.45 13.85 10.52
CA GLU A 55 3.41 14.85 9.44
C GLU A 55 3.38 14.16 8.08
N THR A 56 2.70 14.78 7.11
CA THR A 56 2.60 14.30 5.72
C THR A 56 3.24 15.30 4.76
N PHE A 57 3.95 14.78 3.75
CA PHE A 57 4.58 15.59 2.71
C PHE A 57 3.96 15.25 1.34
N PRO A 58 2.90 15.97 0.93
CA PRO A 58 2.28 15.78 -0.37
C PRO A 58 3.14 16.36 -1.50
N GLY A 59 3.09 15.72 -2.67
CA GLY A 59 3.66 16.25 -3.91
C GLY A 59 2.78 17.33 -4.56
N LYS A 60 3.23 17.85 -5.70
CA LYS A 60 2.49 18.87 -6.48
C LYS A 60 1.10 18.40 -6.96
N ASP A 61 0.91 17.09 -7.05
CA ASP A 61 -0.34 16.42 -7.42
C ASP A 61 -1.26 16.11 -6.21
N GLY A 62 -0.90 16.60 -5.01
CA GLY A 62 -1.67 16.37 -3.78
C GLY A 62 -1.54 14.96 -3.19
N LYS A 63 -0.68 14.09 -3.76
CA LYS A 63 -0.47 12.72 -3.25
C LYS A 63 0.68 12.67 -2.26
N VAL A 64 0.44 12.04 -1.11
CA VAL A 64 1.44 11.84 -0.05
C VAL A 64 2.45 10.80 -0.51
N ARG A 65 3.73 11.19 -0.59
CA ARG A 65 4.84 10.28 -0.98
C ARG A 65 5.77 9.96 0.16
N VAL A 66 5.89 10.89 1.10
CA VAL A 66 6.76 10.80 2.26
C VAL A 66 5.97 11.25 3.48
N VAL A 67 6.18 10.58 4.60
CA VAL A 67 5.59 10.93 5.89
C VAL A 67 6.66 10.89 6.97
N LYS A 68 6.46 11.69 8.01
CA LYS A 68 7.20 11.58 9.27
C LYS A 68 6.40 10.65 10.18
N VAL A 69 7.07 9.63 10.69
CA VAL A 69 6.48 8.61 11.56
C VAL A 69 7.17 8.65 12.90
N LYS A 70 6.39 8.72 13.97
CA LYS A 70 6.87 8.58 15.34
C LYS A 70 6.77 7.13 15.78
N THR A 71 7.92 6.56 16.07
CA THR A 71 8.08 5.23 16.68
C THR A 71 8.23 5.40 18.20
N GLN A 72 8.21 4.30 18.97
CA GLN A 72 8.45 4.35 20.42
C GLN A 72 9.79 5.02 20.78
N THR A 73 10.82 4.84 19.95
CA THR A 73 12.19 5.30 20.24
C THR A 73 12.56 6.59 19.52
N SER A 74 12.06 6.80 18.30
CA SER A 74 12.51 7.92 17.46
C SER A 74 11.49 8.30 16.40
N GLU A 75 11.66 9.50 15.85
CA GLU A 75 10.95 9.98 14.68
C GLU A 75 11.76 9.73 13.42
N LEU A 76 11.11 9.20 12.39
CA LEU A 76 11.74 8.78 11.14
C LEU A 76 10.95 9.33 9.96
N VAL A 77 11.66 9.84 8.96
CA VAL A 77 11.07 10.21 7.67
C VAL A 77 11.18 9.01 6.72
N ARG A 78 10.04 8.54 6.21
CA ARG A 78 9.98 7.36 5.36
C ARG A 78 9.05 7.55 4.15
N PRO A 79 9.42 7.03 2.97
CA PRO A 79 8.51 6.94 1.84
C PRO A 79 7.35 5.99 2.12
N ILE A 80 6.18 6.27 1.55
CA ILE A 80 4.98 5.42 1.71
C ILE A 80 5.20 3.96 1.28
N ALA A 81 6.10 3.72 0.32
CA ALA A 81 6.41 2.38 -0.18
C ALA A 81 7.10 1.48 0.86
N LYS A 82 7.65 2.07 1.94
CA LYS A 82 8.24 1.37 3.07
C LYS A 82 7.29 1.30 4.27
N LEU A 83 6.03 1.66 4.09
CA LEU A 83 5.03 1.67 5.15
C LEU A 83 3.87 0.74 4.78
N CYS A 84 3.31 0.09 5.80
CA CYS A 84 2.07 -0.67 5.68
C CYS A 84 1.03 -0.05 6.61
N THR A 85 -0.05 0.46 6.04
CA THR A 85 -1.14 1.11 6.78
C THR A 85 -2.00 0.08 7.47
N LEU A 86 -2.30 0.27 8.75
CA LEU A 86 -3.21 -0.61 9.47
C LEU A 86 -4.66 -0.12 9.31
N PRO A 87 -5.63 -1.02 9.09
CA PRO A 87 -7.05 -0.66 8.94
C PRO A 87 -7.67 -0.43 10.31
N ILE A 88 -7.15 0.55 11.05
CA ILE A 88 -7.72 0.98 12.32
C ILE A 88 -8.29 2.38 12.15
N THR A 89 -9.54 2.54 12.60
CA THR A 89 -10.20 3.84 12.69
C THR A 89 -9.91 4.35 14.10
N THR A 90 -9.17 5.45 14.20
CA THR A 90 -9.04 6.21 15.45
C THR A 90 -9.92 7.44 15.37
#